data_AF-A0AAD5N5Z0-F1
#
_entry.id   AF-A0AAD5N5Z0-F1
#
_cell.length_a   1.000
_cell.length_b   1.000
_cell.length_c   1.000
_cell.angle_alpha   90.00
_cell.angle_beta   90.00
_cell.angle_gamma   90.00
#
_symmetry.space_group_name_H-M   'P 1'
#
loop_
_entity.id
_entity.type
_entity.pdbx_description
1 polymer ?
#
loop_
_entity_poly.entity_id
_entity_poly.type
_entity_poly.pdbx_seq_one_letter_code
_entity_poly.pdbx_strand_id
1 'polypeptide(L)'
;MPTRSASSSLSKCLEKHQELTVDQVFSLYRKGVTEQRKGNFPLALHCLQPLIPFFRNTPLIWLRIIEIGIRLLYHKDNINDARIVDVYGSGRTRRVILAPKRSSSSSDPPLSALYAQIADQAGITEDYLESISGILLSLTRKSLDKKLRVASLSLAAYVALKMGRYHYAADLAHRMIDEEETTEDGSMMALMS
;
A
#
# COMPACT_ATOMS: atom_id res chain seq x y z
N MET A 1 25.39 21.82 37.37
CA MET A 1 24.15 22.10 36.61
C MET A 1 24.00 21.08 35.50
N PRO A 2 23.24 19.97 35.66
CA PRO A 2 22.90 19.10 34.55
C PRO A 2 21.52 19.49 33.99
N THR A 3 21.47 19.76 32.69
CA THR A 3 20.26 20.05 31.93
C THR A 3 19.42 18.78 31.77
N ARG A 4 18.33 18.71 32.53
CA ARG A 4 17.14 17.92 32.21
C ARG A 4 16.62 18.31 30.82
N SER A 5 16.13 17.31 30.07
CA SER A 5 15.09 17.40 29.02
C SER A 5 15.46 16.72 27.70
N ALA A 6 15.68 15.41 27.71
CA ALA A 6 15.64 14.58 26.49
C ALA A 6 14.77 13.32 26.63
N SER A 7 14.26 13.00 27.82
CA SER A 7 13.50 11.77 28.08
C SER A 7 11.98 11.94 28.14
N SER A 8 11.44 13.17 28.06
CA SER A 8 10.00 13.41 28.24
C SER A 8 9.17 13.31 26.94
N SER A 9 9.80 13.17 25.78
CA SER A 9 9.12 13.18 24.47
C SER A 9 8.81 11.78 23.94
N LEU A 10 9.53 10.75 24.40
CA LEU A 10 9.32 9.35 23.97
C LEU A 10 8.24 8.63 24.78
N SER A 11 7.83 9.16 25.94
CA SER A 11 6.85 8.51 26.83
C SER A 11 5.39 8.95 26.60
N LYS A 12 5.12 9.85 25.65
CA LYS A 12 3.75 10.33 25.35
C LYS A 12 3.11 9.69 24.10
N CYS A 13 3.81 8.77 23.43
CA CYS A 13 3.30 8.06 22.25
C CYS A 13 2.67 6.69 22.59
N LEU A 14 2.74 6.27 23.85
CA LEU A 14 2.04 5.11 24.37
C LEU A 14 0.80 5.61 25.15
N GLU A 15 -0.34 4.95 24.97
CA GLU A 15 -1.54 5.07 25.83
C GLU A 15 -2.52 6.23 25.53
N LYS A 16 -3.19 6.12 24.38
CA LYS A 16 -4.66 6.16 24.38
C LYS A 16 -5.15 4.88 23.74
N HIS A 17 -5.23 3.81 24.53
CA HIS A 17 -6.02 2.65 24.15
C HIS A 17 -7.47 3.10 24.10
N GLN A 18 -7.93 3.48 22.90
CA GLN A 18 -9.34 3.75 22.67
C GLN A 18 -10.05 2.41 22.79
N GLU A 19 -10.77 2.23 23.90
CA GLU A 19 -11.65 1.08 24.11
C GLU A 19 -12.78 1.19 23.09
N LEU A 20 -12.66 0.46 21.99
CA LEU A 20 -13.69 0.35 20.98
C LEU A 20 -14.53 -0.89 21.27
N THR A 21 -15.85 -0.72 21.25
CA THR A 21 -16.75 -1.88 21.29
C THR A 21 -16.64 -2.67 19.99
N VAL A 22 -17.03 -3.95 20.02
CA VAL A 22 -17.02 -4.81 18.84
C VAL A 22 -17.82 -4.19 17.68
N ASP A 23 -18.99 -3.61 17.97
CA ASP A 23 -19.82 -2.94 16.98
C ASP A 23 -19.14 -1.71 16.38
N GLN A 24 -18.40 -0.94 17.19
CA GLN A 24 -17.62 0.20 16.71
C GLN A 24 -16.47 -0.24 15.80
N VAL A 25 -15.79 -1.34 16.13
CA VAL A 25 -14.74 -1.94 15.28
C VAL A 25 -15.30 -2.33 13.92
N PHE A 26 -16.45 -3.03 13.88
CA PHE A 26 -17.09 -3.41 12.62
C PHE A 26 -17.59 -2.20 11.83
N SER A 27 -18.18 -1.22 12.50
CA SER A 27 -18.67 0.02 11.88
C SER A 27 -17.54 0.81 11.23
N LEU A 28 -16.43 1.00 11.95
CA LEU A 28 -15.22 1.66 11.43
C LEU A 28 -14.62 0.91 10.25
N TYR A 29 -14.52 -0.42 10.33
CA TYR A 29 -14.03 -1.22 9.21
C TYR A 29 -14.90 -1.03 7.96
N ARG A 30 -16.22 -1.21 8.10
CA ARG A 30 -17.16 -1.08 6.98
C ARG A 30 -17.12 0.31 6.36
N LYS A 31 -17.06 1.36 7.20
CA LYS A 31 -16.94 2.75 6.75
C LYS A 31 -15.63 2.97 6.00
N GLY A 32 -14.51 2.51 6.55
CA GLY A 32 -13.19 2.61 5.91
C GLY A 32 -13.14 1.94 4.54
N VAL A 33 -13.66 0.72 4.41
CA VAL A 33 -13.75 0.00 3.13
C VAL A 33 -14.62 0.75 2.11
N THR A 34 -15.73 1.34 2.56
CA THR A 34 -16.65 2.07 1.69
C THR A 34 -16.02 3.35 1.16
N GLU A 35 -15.37 4.13 2.04
CA GLU A 35 -14.69 5.37 1.66
C GLU A 35 -13.47 5.12 0.78
N GLN A 36 -12.73 4.02 1.01
CA GLN A 36 -11.65 3.59 0.12
C GLN A 36 -12.15 3.36 -1.32
N ARG A 37 -13.31 2.67 -1.47
CA ARG A 37 -13.92 2.41 -2.79
C ARG A 37 -14.41 3.68 -3.48
N LYS A 38 -14.86 4.68 -2.70
CA LYS A 38 -15.25 5.99 -3.22
C LYS A 38 -14.05 6.87 -3.61
N GLY A 39 -12.83 6.45 -3.30
CA GLY A 39 -11.61 7.23 -3.53
C GLY A 39 -11.33 8.27 -2.45
N ASN A 40 -12.08 8.27 -1.35
CA ASN A 40 -11.86 9.15 -0.20
C ASN A 40 -10.80 8.52 0.73
N PHE A 41 -9.56 8.50 0.24
CA PHE A 41 -8.41 7.91 0.94
C PHE A 41 -8.12 8.51 2.32
N PRO A 42 -8.25 9.84 2.55
CA PRO A 42 -8.04 10.42 3.87
C PRO A 42 -9.00 9.87 4.92
N LEU A 43 -10.29 9.85 4.60
CA LEU A 43 -11.32 9.35 5.52
C LEU A 43 -11.21 7.83 5.71
N ALA A 44 -10.87 7.10 4.64
CA ALA A 44 -10.61 5.68 4.71
C ALA A 44 -9.47 5.35 5.68
N LEU A 45 -8.36 6.10 5.61
CA LEU A 45 -7.22 5.93 6.50
C LEU A 45 -7.60 6.20 7.96
N HIS A 46 -8.30 7.31 8.22
CA HIS A 46 -8.78 7.67 9.55
C HIS A 46 -9.68 6.59 10.17
N CYS A 47 -10.46 5.87 9.35
CA CYS A 47 -11.29 4.77 9.82
C CYS A 47 -10.52 3.46 10.03
N LEU A 48 -9.49 3.18 9.24
CA LEU A 48 -8.79 1.88 9.26
C LEU A 48 -7.57 1.85 10.20
N GLN A 49 -6.85 2.96 10.35
CA GLN A 49 -5.63 3.04 11.18
C GLN A 49 -5.89 2.72 12.67
N PRO A 50 -7.00 3.16 13.31
CA PRO A 50 -7.32 2.78 14.69
C PRO A 50 -7.58 1.27 14.86
N LEU A 51 -7.80 0.54 13.77
CA LEU A 51 -8.10 -0.89 13.80
C LEU A 51 -6.83 -1.77 13.82
N ILE A 52 -5.65 -1.20 13.55
CA ILE A 52 -4.36 -1.93 13.55
C ILE A 52 -4.16 -2.71 14.86
N PRO A 53 -4.36 -2.13 16.07
CA PRO A 53 -4.11 -2.85 17.32
C PRO A 53 -5.00 -4.08 17.51
N PHE A 54 -6.19 -4.11 16.88
CA PHE A 54 -7.15 -5.22 16.96
C PHE A 54 -6.88 -6.29 15.90
N PHE A 55 -6.38 -5.89 14.73
CA PHE A 55 -6.14 -6.78 13.58
C PHE A 55 -4.65 -6.91 13.24
N ARG A 56 -3.79 -6.97 14.26
CA ARG A 56 -2.32 -7.02 14.08
C ARG A 56 -1.86 -8.17 13.18
N ASN A 57 -2.52 -9.32 13.31
CA ASN A 57 -2.17 -10.53 12.56
C ASN A 57 -3.00 -10.70 11.28
N THR A 58 -3.90 -9.78 10.97
CA THR A 58 -4.78 -9.88 9.80
C THR A 58 -4.12 -9.16 8.61
N PRO A 59 -3.55 -9.87 7.63
CA PRO A 59 -2.82 -9.25 6.53
C PRO A 59 -3.68 -8.28 5.69
N LEU A 60 -4.99 -8.49 5.63
CA LEU A 60 -5.92 -7.65 4.86
C LEU A 60 -5.96 -6.19 5.33
N ILE A 61 -5.80 -5.91 6.63
CA ILE A 61 -5.80 -4.52 7.11
C ILE A 61 -4.55 -3.78 6.66
N TRP A 62 -3.39 -4.45 6.75
CA TRP A 62 -2.10 -3.93 6.32
C TRP A 62 -2.07 -3.68 4.82
N LEU A 63 -2.64 -4.60 4.03
CA LEU A 63 -2.79 -4.47 2.59
C LEU A 63 -3.61 -3.22 2.21
N ARG A 64 -4.71 -2.96 2.91
CA ARG A 64 -5.53 -1.76 2.65
C ARG A 64 -4.80 -0.47 3.03
N ILE A 65 -4.08 -0.47 4.14
CA ILE A 65 -3.35 0.71 4.61
C ILE A 65 -2.21 1.07 3.66
N ILE A 66 -1.45 0.08 3.18
CA ILE A 66 -0.39 0.33 2.19
C ILE A 66 -0.96 0.82 0.85
N GLU A 67 -2.08 0.27 0.38
CA GLU A 67 -2.76 0.75 -0.83
C GLU A 67 -3.20 2.21 -0.70
N ILE A 68 -3.81 2.57 0.43
CA ILE A 68 -4.24 3.93 0.72
C ILE A 68 -3.03 4.86 0.78
N GLY A 69 -1.97 4.46 1.51
CA GLY A 69 -0.78 5.27 1.67
C GLY A 69 -0.02 5.49 0.36
N ILE A 70 0.08 4.47 -0.51
CA ILE A 70 0.59 4.61 -1.88
C ILE A 70 -0.20 5.66 -2.65
N ARG A 71 -1.54 5.62 -2.58
CA ARG A 71 -2.40 6.55 -3.31
C ARG A 71 -2.33 7.99 -2.78
N LEU A 72 -2.05 8.16 -1.49
CA LEU A 72 -1.84 9.47 -0.87
C LEU A 72 -0.46 10.05 -1.24
N LEU A 73 0.61 9.26 -1.09
CA LEU A 73 1.99 9.72 -1.34
C LEU A 73 2.31 9.88 -2.82
N TYR A 74 1.92 8.90 -3.64
CA TYR A 74 2.23 8.86 -5.07
C TYR A 74 1.06 9.32 -5.93
N HIS A 75 0.18 10.18 -5.37
CA HIS A 75 -0.99 10.69 -6.06
C HIS A 75 -0.67 11.37 -7.41
N LYS A 76 0.46 12.09 -7.49
CA LYS A 76 0.97 12.71 -8.73
C LYS A 76 1.22 11.69 -9.83
N ASP A 77 1.68 10.49 -9.48
CA ASP A 77 1.97 9.44 -10.45
C ASP A 77 0.70 8.77 -10.99
N ASN A 78 -0.43 8.92 -10.29
CA ASN A 78 -1.74 8.45 -10.72
C ASN A 78 -2.54 9.49 -11.54
N ILE A 79 -2.28 10.79 -11.35
CA ILE A 79 -3.01 11.88 -12.02
C ILE A 79 -2.25 12.52 -13.19
N ASN A 80 -0.91 12.51 -13.18
CA ASN A 80 -0.15 13.08 -14.29
C ASN A 80 -0.26 12.18 -15.53
N ASP A 81 -1.18 12.55 -16.43
CA ASP A 81 -1.23 12.22 -17.86
C ASP A 81 -0.56 10.89 -18.23
N ALA A 82 -1.25 9.79 -17.93
CA ALA A 82 -1.02 8.57 -18.67
C ALA A 82 -1.35 8.87 -20.15
N ARG A 83 -0.34 9.19 -20.96
CA ARG A 83 -0.41 8.92 -22.40
C ARG A 83 -0.61 7.41 -22.50
N ILE A 84 -1.86 7.00 -22.61
CA ILE A 84 -2.22 5.64 -22.95
C ILE A 84 -1.67 5.43 -24.36
N VAL A 85 -0.58 4.68 -24.45
CA VAL A 85 -0.06 4.24 -25.74
C VAL A 85 -0.60 2.84 -25.95
N ASP A 86 -1.44 2.70 -26.97
CA ASP A 86 -1.85 1.38 -27.45
C ASP A 86 -0.65 0.75 -28.16
N VAL A 87 -0.03 -0.23 -27.51
CA VAL A 87 1.04 -1.01 -28.14
C VAL A 87 0.39 -2.14 -28.93
N TYR A 88 0.43 -2.03 -30.25
CA TYR A 88 -0.05 -3.06 -31.16
C TYR A 88 1.05 -4.09 -31.40
N GLY A 89 0.87 -5.31 -30.90
CA GLY A 89 1.76 -6.43 -31.15
C GLY A 89 1.07 -7.76 -30.88
N SER A 90 1.31 -8.76 -31.75
CA SER A 90 0.82 -10.14 -31.60
C SER A 90 -0.68 -10.28 -31.27
N GLY A 91 -1.54 -9.58 -32.04
CA GLY A 91 -3.00 -9.75 -31.97
C GLY A 91 -3.68 -9.35 -30.66
N ARG A 92 -2.98 -8.69 -29.72
CA ARG A 92 -3.55 -8.24 -28.45
C ARG A 92 -3.18 -6.79 -28.16
N THR A 93 -4.18 -5.94 -27.99
CA THR A 93 -4.00 -4.55 -27.55
C THR A 93 -3.78 -4.54 -26.04
N ARG A 94 -2.60 -4.09 -25.59
CA ARG A 94 -2.29 -3.90 -24.17
C ARG A 94 -2.11 -2.41 -23.89
N ARG A 95 -2.85 -1.89 -22.90
CA ARG A 95 -2.67 -0.53 -22.39
C ARG A 95 -1.49 -0.52 -21.43
N VAL A 96 -0.44 0.21 -21.78
CA VAL A 96 0.75 0.40 -20.95
C VAL A 96 0.84 1.86 -20.54
N ILE A 97 1.05 2.12 -19.25
CA ILE A 97 1.21 3.46 -18.69
C ILE A 97 2.71 3.78 -18.67
N LEU A 98 3.13 4.77 -19.45
CA LEU A 98 4.51 5.27 -19.43
C LEU A 98 4.66 6.35 -18.36
N ALA A 99 5.81 6.37 -17.67
CA ALA A 99 6.12 7.40 -16.68
C ALA A 99 6.14 8.81 -17.30
N PRO A 100 5.62 9.84 -16.61
CA PRO A 100 5.44 11.15 -17.19
C PRO A 100 6.77 11.88 -17.42
N LYS A 101 6.88 12.54 -18.57
CA LYS A 101 7.93 13.52 -18.84
C LYS A 101 7.53 14.84 -18.15
N ARG A 102 8.42 15.38 -17.31
CA ARG A 102 8.19 16.61 -16.54
C ARG A 102 7.77 17.76 -17.47
N SER A 103 6.49 18.14 -17.45
CA SER A 103 6.05 19.44 -17.94
C SER A 103 5.03 20.02 -16.96
N SER A 104 5.42 21.14 -16.37
CA SER A 104 4.64 22.00 -15.50
C SER A 104 3.67 22.86 -16.30
N SER A 105 2.37 22.79 -15.98
CA SER A 105 1.47 23.96 -15.98
C SER A 105 0.02 23.57 -15.66
N SER A 106 -0.49 23.95 -14.50
CA SER A 106 -1.85 24.50 -14.36
C SER A 106 -2.07 25.06 -12.95
N SER A 107 -2.86 26.12 -12.91
CA SER A 107 -3.04 27.08 -11.82
C SER A 107 -4.25 26.75 -10.94
N ASP A 108 -4.27 25.57 -10.35
CA ASP A 108 -5.07 25.22 -9.19
C ASP A 108 -4.10 24.80 -8.08
N PRO A 109 -4.40 24.99 -6.77
CA PRO A 109 -3.59 24.36 -5.73
C PRO A 109 -3.58 22.87 -6.04
N PRO A 110 -2.42 22.29 -6.43
CA PRO A 110 -2.43 21.00 -7.08
C PRO A 110 -3.00 20.01 -6.08
N LEU A 111 -4.00 19.20 -6.45
CA LEU A 111 -4.56 18.14 -5.59
C LEU A 111 -3.46 17.32 -4.90
N SER A 112 -2.31 17.17 -5.58
CA SER A 112 -1.08 16.65 -5.00
C SER A 112 -0.60 17.32 -3.70
N ALA A 113 -0.60 18.64 -3.60
CA ALA A 113 -0.18 19.35 -2.40
C ALA A 113 -1.14 19.08 -1.24
N LEU A 114 -2.44 18.98 -1.53
CA LEU A 114 -3.45 18.59 -0.56
C LEU A 114 -3.26 17.14 -0.09
N TYR A 115 -3.01 16.19 -1.01
CA TYR A 115 -2.73 14.81 -0.63
C TYR A 115 -1.40 14.63 0.11
N ALA A 116 -0.35 15.39 -0.26
CA ALA A 116 0.91 15.41 0.46
C ALA A 116 0.76 15.97 1.88
N GLN A 117 -0.02 17.04 2.05
CA GLN A 117 -0.34 17.59 3.36
C GLN A 117 -1.13 16.60 4.23
N ILE A 118 -2.08 15.87 3.63
CA ILE A 118 -2.84 14.84 4.34
C ILE A 118 -1.94 13.65 4.73
N ALA A 119 -1.05 13.23 3.84
CA ALA A 119 -0.08 12.17 4.14
C ALA A 119 0.81 12.57 5.32
N ASP A 120 1.33 13.79 5.31
CA ASP A 120 2.16 14.35 6.38
C ASP A 120 1.39 14.43 7.71
N GLN A 121 0.16 14.96 7.70
CA GLN A 121 -0.70 15.01 8.89
C GLN A 121 -1.06 13.64 9.46
N ALA A 122 -1.17 12.62 8.60
CA ALA A 122 -1.45 11.25 9.01
C ALA A 122 -0.18 10.44 9.36
N GLY A 123 1.01 11.04 9.23
CA GLY A 123 2.29 10.35 9.46
C GLY A 123 2.62 9.29 8.41
N ILE A 124 2.01 9.38 7.22
CA ILE A 124 2.26 8.47 6.09
C ILE A 124 3.48 8.99 5.32
N THR A 125 4.63 8.41 5.61
CA THR A 125 5.92 8.68 4.94
C THR A 125 6.35 7.48 4.09
N GLU A 126 7.42 7.65 3.30
CA GLU A 126 8.01 6.53 2.54
C GLU A 126 8.50 5.42 3.49
N ASP A 127 9.18 5.79 4.59
CA ASP A 127 9.65 4.85 5.62
C ASP A 127 8.48 4.12 6.31
N TYR A 128 7.35 4.80 6.48
CA TYR A 128 6.12 4.18 7.00
C TYR A 128 5.60 3.11 6.03
N LEU A 129 5.54 3.41 4.73
CA LEU A 129 5.14 2.42 3.72
C LEU A 129 6.12 1.25 3.63
N GLU A 130 7.41 1.52 3.73
CA GLU A 130 8.44 0.48 3.77
C GLU A 130 8.19 -0.46 4.96
N SER A 131 8.01 0.10 6.15
CA SER A 131 7.78 -0.66 7.38
C SER A 131 6.52 -1.52 7.27
N ILE A 132 5.41 -0.96 6.77
CA ILE A 132 4.17 -1.72 6.56
C ILE A 132 4.35 -2.80 5.50
N SER A 133 5.08 -2.53 4.43
CA SER A 133 5.36 -3.53 3.39
C SER A 133 6.11 -4.73 3.95
N GLY A 134 7.09 -4.51 4.82
CA GLY A 134 7.84 -5.57 5.49
C GLY A 134 6.97 -6.40 6.44
N ILE A 135 6.08 -5.74 7.19
CA ILE A 135 5.09 -6.42 8.05
C ILE A 135 4.15 -7.27 7.20
N LEU A 136 3.60 -6.71 6.12
CA LEU A 136 2.69 -7.40 5.22
C LEU A 136 3.35 -8.66 4.64
N LEU A 137 4.56 -8.54 4.08
CA LEU A 137 5.32 -9.68 3.55
C LEU A 137 5.55 -10.75 4.62
N SER A 138 5.86 -10.35 5.85
CA SER A 138 6.08 -11.28 6.97
C SER A 138 4.81 -12.05 7.32
N LEU A 139 3.66 -11.37 7.33
CA LEU A 139 2.36 -11.98 7.61
C LEU A 139 1.91 -12.91 6.48
N THR A 140 2.20 -12.58 5.22
CA THR A 140 1.72 -13.34 4.07
C THR A 140 2.65 -14.45 3.61
N ARG A 141 3.91 -14.46 4.06
CA ARG A 141 4.93 -15.46 3.64
C ARG A 141 4.47 -16.91 3.76
N LYS A 142 3.65 -17.24 4.77
CA LYS A 142 3.14 -18.60 5.01
C LYS A 142 1.63 -18.73 4.77
N SER A 143 0.99 -17.70 4.20
CA SER A 143 -0.44 -17.76 3.89
C SER A 143 -0.69 -18.80 2.81
N LEU A 144 -1.76 -19.58 2.93
CA LEU A 144 -2.22 -20.48 1.86
C LEU A 144 -2.85 -19.70 0.70
N ASP A 145 -3.37 -18.49 0.96
CA ASP A 145 -3.98 -17.64 -0.05
C ASP A 145 -2.93 -17.03 -0.98
N LYS A 146 -2.82 -17.62 -2.18
CA LYS A 146 -1.92 -17.17 -3.25
C LYS A 146 -2.22 -15.75 -3.71
N LYS A 147 -3.50 -15.37 -3.85
CA LYS A 147 -3.86 -14.02 -4.32
C LYS A 147 -3.34 -12.97 -3.34
N LEU A 148 -3.44 -13.27 -2.05
CA LEU A 148 -2.91 -12.42 -1.00
C LEU A 148 -1.38 -12.34 -1.03
N ARG A 149 -0.67 -13.46 -1.26
CA ARG A 149 0.80 -13.47 -1.40
C ARG A 149 1.25 -12.61 -2.59
N VAL A 150 0.66 -12.82 -3.76
CA VAL A 150 0.94 -12.06 -4.98
C VAL A 150 0.69 -10.57 -4.76
N ALA A 151 -0.50 -10.19 -4.26
CA ALA A 151 -0.83 -8.79 -4.01
C ALA A 151 0.16 -8.12 -3.03
N SER A 152 0.60 -8.86 -2.00
CA SER A 152 1.57 -8.37 -1.03
C SER A 152 2.95 -8.14 -1.65
N LEU A 153 3.41 -9.08 -2.49
CA LEU A 153 4.65 -8.93 -3.27
C LEU A 153 4.55 -7.76 -4.24
N SER A 154 3.43 -7.59 -4.95
CA SER A 154 3.22 -6.48 -5.89
C SER A 154 3.30 -5.12 -5.19
N LEU A 155 2.63 -4.97 -4.05
CA LEU A 155 2.62 -3.71 -3.30
C LEU A 155 4.00 -3.40 -2.71
N ALA A 156 4.69 -4.40 -2.16
CA ALA A 156 6.05 -4.22 -1.64
C ALA A 156 7.04 -3.87 -2.77
N ALA A 157 6.93 -4.52 -3.93
CA ALA A 157 7.77 -4.22 -5.10
C ALA A 157 7.53 -2.79 -5.59
N TYR A 158 6.27 -2.33 -5.61
CA TYR A 158 5.93 -0.95 -5.97
C TYR A 158 6.55 0.06 -5.01
N VAL A 159 6.44 -0.16 -3.69
CA VAL A 159 7.06 0.72 -2.68
C VAL A 159 8.58 0.74 -2.85
N ALA A 160 9.21 -0.43 -3.00
CA ALA A 160 10.65 -0.53 -3.22
C ALA A 160 11.10 0.23 -4.48
N LEU A 161 10.33 0.16 -5.57
CA LEU A 161 10.59 0.89 -6.81
C LEU A 161 10.50 2.40 -6.60
N LYS A 162 9.48 2.88 -5.86
CA LYS A 162 9.31 4.30 -5.56
C LYS A 162 10.44 4.87 -4.69
N MET A 163 10.98 4.06 -3.79
CA MET A 163 12.15 4.41 -2.98
C MET A 163 13.49 4.25 -3.71
N GLY A 164 13.49 3.88 -5.01
CA GLY A 164 14.72 3.70 -5.79
C GLY A 164 15.51 2.43 -5.48
N ARG A 165 14.93 1.46 -4.76
CA ARG A 165 15.57 0.19 -4.42
C ARG A 165 15.33 -0.86 -5.52
N TYR A 166 15.90 -0.62 -6.69
CA TYR A 166 15.61 -1.39 -7.90
C TYR A 166 15.95 -2.88 -7.79
N HIS A 167 17.08 -3.23 -7.16
CA HIS A 167 17.46 -4.63 -6.95
C HIS A 167 16.44 -5.37 -6.09
N TYR A 168 16.03 -4.76 -4.98
CA TYR A 168 15.04 -5.36 -4.10
C TYR A 168 13.65 -5.45 -4.76
N ALA A 169 13.26 -4.44 -5.54
CA ALA A 169 12.03 -4.49 -6.32
C ALA A 169 12.05 -5.62 -7.37
N ALA A 170 13.19 -5.83 -8.04
CA ALA A 170 13.37 -6.92 -8.99
C ALA A 170 13.30 -8.30 -8.30
N ASP A 171 13.96 -8.46 -7.15
CA ASP A 171 13.90 -9.71 -6.37
C ASP A 171 12.46 -10.04 -5.94
N LEU A 172 11.69 -9.04 -5.52
CA LEU A 172 10.28 -9.23 -5.17
C LEU A 172 9.43 -9.59 -6.39
N ALA A 173 9.70 -8.99 -7.55
CA ALA A 173 9.02 -9.31 -8.80
C ALA A 173 9.33 -10.73 -9.28
N HIS A 174 10.57 -11.20 -9.15
CA HIS A 174 10.93 -12.59 -9.46
C HIS A 174 10.17 -13.58 -8.58
N ARG A 175 10.13 -13.35 -7.26
CA ARG A 175 9.34 -14.20 -6.35
C ARG A 175 7.85 -14.23 -6.69
N MET A 176 7.32 -13.12 -7.21
CA MET A 176 5.93 -13.04 -7.65
C MET A 176 5.68 -13.93 -8.89
N ILE A 177 6.63 -13.97 -9.83
CA ILE A 177 6.58 -14.86 -11.00
C ILE A 177 6.67 -16.33 -10.56
N ASP A 178 7.58 -16.68 -9.65
CA ASP A 178 7.70 -18.04 -9.12
C ASP A 178 6.38 -18.51 -8.45
N GLU A 179 5.75 -17.61 -7.69
CA GLU A 179 4.44 -17.86 -7.09
C GLU A 179 3.34 -18.05 -8.14
N GLU A 180 3.44 -17.41 -9.31
CA GLU A 180 2.53 -17.59 -10.45
C GLU A 180 2.78 -18.91 -11.21
N GLU A 181 4.04 -19.29 -11.46
CA GLU A 181 4.41 -20.49 -12.23
C GLU A 181 4.08 -21.80 -11.51
N THR A 182 4.18 -21.84 -10.18
CA THR A 182 3.80 -23.02 -9.36
C THR A 182 2.35 -23.50 -9.52
N THR A 183 1.47 -22.74 -10.21
CA THR A 183 0.13 -23.23 -10.59
C THR A 183 0.07 -24.03 -11.89
N GLU A 184 0.99 -23.82 -12.83
CA GLU A 184 0.91 -24.50 -14.13
C GLU A 184 1.34 -25.96 -14.02
N ASP A 185 2.39 -26.24 -13.23
CA ASP A 185 2.88 -27.60 -13.00
C ASP A 185 1.95 -28.46 -12.13
N GLY A 186 1.22 -27.86 -11.19
CA GLY A 186 0.24 -28.57 -10.37
C GLY A 186 -1.04 -28.95 -11.13
N SER A 187 -1.39 -28.18 -12.16
CA SER A 187 -2.55 -28.46 -13.01
C SER A 187 -2.26 -29.51 -14.08
N MET A 188 -1.01 -29.66 -14.54
CA MET A 188 -0.65 -30.73 -15.50
C MET A 188 -0.55 -32.10 -14.83
N MET A 189 -0.13 -32.20 -13.57
CA MET A 189 -0.10 -33.50 -12.87
C MET A 189 -1.48 -34.04 -12.47
N ALA A 190 -2.50 -33.20 -12.35
CA ALA A 190 -3.87 -33.63 -12.02
C ALA A 190 -4.67 -34.17 -13.22
N LEU A 191 -4.12 -34.11 -14.44
CA LEU A 191 -4.74 -34.66 -15.66
C LEU A 191 -4.14 -36.02 -16.08
N MET A 192 -3.19 -36.56 -15.32
CA MET A 192 -2.56 -37.86 -15.58
C MET A 192 -2.78 -38.91 -14.47
N SER A 193 -3.77 -38.70 -13.58
CA SER A 193 -4.18 -39.67 -12.55
C SER A 193 -5.61 -40.14 -12.74
#